data_AF-A0A2G9PRZ0-F1
#
_entry.id   AF-A0A2G9PRZ0-F1
#
_cell.length_a   1.000
_cell.length_b   1.000
_cell.length_c   1.000
_cell.angle_alpha   90.00
_cell.angle_beta   90.00
_cell.angle_gamma   90.00
#
_symmetry.space_group_name_H-M   'P 1'
#
loop_
_entity.id
_entity.type
_entity.pdbx_description
1 polymer ?
#
loop_
_entity_poly.entity_id
_entity_poly.type
_entity_poly.pdbx_seq_one_letter_code
_entity_poly.pdbx_strand_id
1 'polypeptide(L)'
;MVYDIFAGGPSQHRAREPYIDMLRDAFPDKEIFSPFDRPTQEDGAWKYDNLQGIMGSRAMLNCVPSFPFPGVMFEAGFFYNANCERPGENLVQLVSVIDPKDLEGPSGKSVLSAYGQMVTDMDSAIERLNAYFDSLR
;
A
#
# COMPACT_ATOMS: atom_id res chain seq x y z
N MET A 1 -4.42 15.97 7.11
CA MET A 1 -3.63 15.14 8.03
C MET A 1 -2.64 14.38 7.17
N VAL A 2 -1.36 14.39 7.50
CA VAL A 2 -0.33 13.66 6.73
C VAL A 2 -0.07 12.37 7.46
N TYR A 3 -0.24 11.24 6.78
CA TYR A 3 0.12 9.93 7.31
C TYR A 3 1.52 9.57 6.81
N ASP A 4 2.24 8.74 7.56
CA ASP A 4 3.52 8.23 7.10
C ASP A 4 3.32 7.09 6.11
N ILE A 5 2.39 6.17 6.39
CA ILE A 5 2.16 4.98 5.54
C ILE A 5 0.66 4.76 5.34
N PHE A 6 0.24 4.58 4.08
CA PHE A 6 -1.05 3.99 3.74
C PHE A 6 -0.91 2.46 3.67
N ALA A 7 -1.71 1.73 4.45
CA ALA A 7 -1.76 0.27 4.45
C ALA A 7 -2.95 -0.22 3.60
N GLY A 8 -2.71 -0.43 2.31
CA GLY A 8 -3.66 -1.00 1.35
C GLY A 8 -3.61 -2.53 1.34
N GLY A 9 -4.75 -3.16 1.10
CA GLY A 9 -4.81 -4.62 1.11
C GLY A 9 -6.23 -5.19 1.10
N PRO A 10 -6.35 -6.54 1.18
CA PRO A 10 -7.63 -7.20 1.18
C PRO A 10 -8.46 -6.83 2.41
N SER A 11 -9.78 -6.76 2.20
CA SER A 11 -10.78 -6.52 3.24
C SER A 11 -11.45 -7.79 3.75
N GLN A 12 -10.81 -8.95 3.54
CA GLN A 12 -11.45 -10.24 3.74
C GLN A 12 -11.74 -10.43 5.24
N HIS A 13 -13.00 -10.18 5.61
CA HIS A 13 -13.64 -10.45 6.90
C HIS A 13 -13.62 -9.37 7.99
N ARG A 14 -13.43 -8.08 7.67
CA ARG A 14 -13.59 -6.96 8.65
C ARG A 14 -12.78 -7.14 9.95
N ALA A 15 -11.80 -8.04 9.95
CA ALA A 15 -10.87 -8.26 11.04
C ALA A 15 -9.63 -7.41 10.77
N ARG A 16 -8.93 -7.02 11.84
CA ARG A 16 -7.62 -6.39 11.72
C ARG A 16 -6.67 -7.40 11.12
N GLU A 17 -6.15 -7.09 9.94
CA GLU A 17 -5.32 -8.00 9.16
C GLU A 17 -3.91 -8.13 9.78
N PRO A 18 -3.32 -9.34 9.85
CA PRO A 18 -2.01 -9.55 10.46
C PRO A 18 -0.90 -8.65 9.92
N TYR A 19 -0.96 -8.27 8.63
CA TYR A 19 0.07 -7.43 8.01
C TYR A 19 0.07 -5.98 8.55
N ILE A 20 -1.08 -5.48 9.01
CA ILE A 20 -1.20 -4.13 9.59
C ILE A 20 -0.54 -4.10 10.96
N ASP A 21 -0.68 -5.18 11.72
CA ASP A 21 -0.01 -5.34 13.02
C ASP A 21 1.49 -5.44 12.84
N MET A 22 1.95 -6.27 11.89
CA MET A 22 3.37 -6.33 11.54
C MET A 22 3.93 -4.96 11.14
N LEU A 23 3.16 -4.17 10.36
CA LEU A 23 3.57 -2.83 9.97
C LEU A 23 3.64 -1.88 11.17
N ARG A 24 2.67 -1.93 12.08
CA ARG A 24 2.66 -1.10 13.30
C ARG A 24 3.78 -1.46 14.27
N ASP A 25 4.08 -2.74 14.40
CA ASP A 25 5.18 -3.23 15.23
C ASP A 25 6.54 -2.81 14.67
N ALA A 26 6.68 -2.83 13.34
CA ALA A 26 7.90 -2.39 12.66
C ALA A 26 8.09 -0.86 12.66
N PHE A 27 7.00 -0.09 12.69
CA PHE A 27 6.99 1.36 12.60
C PHE A 27 6.19 2.02 13.74
N PRO A 28 6.58 1.84 15.01
CA PRO A 28 5.82 2.31 16.16
C PRO A 28 5.81 3.84 16.31
N ASP A 29 6.71 4.54 15.62
CA ASP A 29 6.83 6.00 15.58
C ASP A 29 6.12 6.63 14.37
N LYS A 30 5.44 5.84 13.53
CA LYS A 30 4.80 6.28 12.29
C LYS A 30 3.28 6.30 12.38
N GLU A 31 2.69 7.32 11.77
CA GLU A 31 1.25 7.41 11.61
C GLU A 31 0.79 6.55 10.43
N ILE A 32 0.20 5.38 10.72
CA ILE A 32 -0.27 4.44 9.70
C ILE A 32 -1.77 4.62 9.48
N PHE A 33 -2.15 4.99 8.25
CA PHE A 33 -3.55 4.94 7.82
C PHE A 33 -3.91 3.53 7.39
N SER A 34 -4.90 2.93 8.04
CA SER A 34 -5.56 1.74 7.54
C SER A 34 -7.04 2.00 7.22
N PRO A 35 -7.53 1.62 6.03
CA PRO A 35 -8.96 1.57 5.73
C PRO A 35 -9.80 0.78 6.75
N PHE A 36 -9.16 -0.12 7.52
CA PHE A 36 -9.80 -1.01 8.47
C PHE A 36 -9.96 -0.44 9.88
N ASP A 37 -9.27 0.67 10.21
CA ASP A 37 -9.40 1.28 11.54
C ASP A 37 -10.73 2.03 11.72
N ARG A 38 -11.43 2.31 10.62
CA ARG A 38 -12.69 3.06 10.65
C ARG A 38 -13.87 2.10 10.72
N PRO A 39 -14.84 2.31 11.62
CA PRO A 39 -16.07 1.53 11.63
C PRO A 39 -16.77 1.68 10.27
N THR A 40 -17.42 0.61 9.81
CA THR A 40 -18.20 0.62 8.55
C THR A 40 -19.18 1.79 8.57
N GLN A 41 -18.86 2.84 7.83
CA GLN A 41 -19.78 3.94 7.58
C GLN A 41 -20.74 3.51 6.48
N GLU A 42 -22.05 3.67 6.71
CA GLU A 42 -23.09 3.19 5.80
C GLU A 42 -23.15 3.95 4.46
N ASP A 43 -22.46 5.09 4.35
CA ASP A 43 -22.42 5.90 3.14
C ASP A 43 -20.99 6.07 2.64
N GLY A 44 -20.82 6.26 1.33
CA GLY A 44 -19.53 6.31 0.61
C GLY A 44 -18.47 7.31 1.09
N ALA A 45 -18.66 7.97 2.23
CA ALA A 45 -17.67 8.74 2.98
C ALA A 45 -16.37 7.95 3.23
N TRP A 46 -16.46 6.64 3.49
CA TRP A 46 -15.27 5.79 3.65
C TRP A 46 -14.36 5.80 2.41
N LYS A 47 -14.92 5.95 1.20
CA LYS A 47 -14.13 6.06 -0.03
C LYS A 47 -13.36 7.37 -0.08
N TYR A 48 -13.99 8.46 0.33
CA TYR A 48 -13.34 9.78 0.39
C TYR A 48 -12.19 9.76 1.38
N ASP A 49 -12.42 9.19 2.57
CA ASP A 49 -11.41 9.04 3.60
C ASP A 49 -10.22 8.20 3.14
N ASN A 50 -10.47 7.09 2.45
CA ASN A 50 -9.40 6.27 1.88
C ASN A 50 -8.59 7.03 0.84
N LEU A 51 -9.25 7.78 -0.07
CA LEU A 51 -8.55 8.60 -1.06
C LEU A 51 -7.70 9.70 -0.39
N GLN A 52 -8.22 10.34 0.66
CA GLN A 52 -7.45 11.30 1.46
C GLN A 52 -6.27 10.64 2.17
N GLY A 53 -6.45 9.42 2.69
CA GLY A 53 -5.38 8.61 3.25
C GLY A 53 -4.30 8.31 2.22
N ILE A 54 -4.68 7.86 1.03
CA ILE A 54 -3.76 7.56 -0.07
C ILE A 54 -2.97 8.81 -0.48
N MET A 55 -3.66 9.92 -0.76
CA MET A 55 -3.01 11.17 -1.21
C MET A 55 -2.17 11.84 -0.11
N GLY A 56 -2.58 11.68 1.14
CA GLY A 56 -1.93 12.29 2.29
C GLY A 56 -0.81 11.45 2.89
N SER A 57 -0.55 10.25 2.38
CA SER A 57 0.49 9.36 2.89
C SER A 57 1.83 9.59 2.19
N ARG A 58 2.93 9.52 2.95
CA ARG A 58 4.30 9.61 2.39
C ARG A 58 4.71 8.34 1.67
N ALA A 59 4.32 7.18 2.19
CA ALA A 59 4.57 5.88 1.61
C ALA A 59 3.29 5.04 1.53
N MET A 60 3.33 3.98 0.73
CA MET A 60 2.24 3.05 0.54
C MET A 60 2.76 1.62 0.63
N LEU A 61 2.14 0.83 1.50
CA LEU A 61 2.25 -0.63 1.47
C LEU A 61 0.96 -1.20 0.89
N ASN A 62 1.09 -2.09 -0.09
CA ASN A 62 -0.03 -2.78 -0.71
C ASN A 62 0.11 -4.29 -0.58
N CYS A 63 -0.78 -4.95 0.15
CA CYS A 63 -0.83 -6.40 0.20
C CYS A 63 -1.78 -6.95 -0.87
N VAL A 64 -1.25 -7.78 -1.76
CA VAL A 64 -1.96 -8.41 -2.89
C VAL A 64 -1.91 -9.92 -2.69
N PRO A 65 -2.87 -10.52 -1.95
CA PRO A 65 -2.83 -11.94 -1.60
C PRO A 65 -3.12 -12.86 -2.80
N SER A 66 -3.79 -12.33 -3.83
CA SER A 66 -4.10 -13.06 -5.05
C SER A 66 -4.23 -12.10 -6.22
N PHE A 67 -3.66 -12.43 -7.38
CA PHE A 67 -3.78 -11.63 -8.60
C PHE A 67 -4.90 -12.16 -9.53
N PRO A 68 -5.75 -11.29 -10.13
CA PRO A 68 -5.83 -9.84 -10.01
C PRO A 68 -6.51 -9.36 -8.72
N PHE A 69 -6.09 -8.18 -8.23
CA PHE A 69 -6.71 -7.52 -7.07
C PHE A 69 -7.11 -6.07 -7.38
N PRO A 70 -8.29 -5.84 -7.99
CA PRO A 70 -8.67 -4.54 -8.55
C PRO A 70 -8.68 -3.38 -7.55
N GLY A 71 -9.05 -3.64 -6.28
CA GLY A 71 -9.07 -2.61 -5.23
C GLY A 71 -7.68 -2.01 -5.00
N VAL A 72 -6.70 -2.86 -4.69
CA VAL A 72 -5.31 -2.43 -4.46
C VAL A 72 -4.67 -1.87 -5.73
N MET A 73 -5.01 -2.38 -6.92
CA MET A 73 -4.52 -1.79 -8.17
C MET A 73 -5.01 -0.36 -8.36
N PHE A 74 -6.27 -0.08 -8.01
CA PHE A 74 -6.81 1.27 -8.04
C PHE A 74 -6.09 2.18 -7.03
N GLU A 75 -5.89 1.71 -5.79
CA GLU A 75 -5.21 2.47 -4.75
C GLU A 75 -3.75 2.77 -5.13
N ALA A 76 -3.03 1.78 -5.63
CA ALA A 76 -1.65 1.91 -6.13
C ALA A 76 -1.55 2.92 -7.28
N GLY A 77 -2.47 2.83 -8.26
CA GLY A 77 -2.52 3.76 -9.37
C GLY A 77 -2.85 5.19 -8.93
N PHE A 78 -3.70 5.36 -7.93
CA PHE A 78 -4.06 6.67 -7.40
C PHE A 78 -2.88 7.29 -6.63
N PHE A 79 -2.23 6.51 -5.76
CA PHE A 79 -1.01 6.92 -5.07
C PHE A 79 0.09 7.30 -6.07
N TYR A 80 0.29 6.47 -7.10
CA TYR A 80 1.27 6.71 -8.15
C TYR A 80 1.05 8.05 -8.83
N ASN A 81 -0.18 8.31 -9.31
CA ASN A 81 -0.48 9.58 -9.97
C ASN A 81 -0.36 10.80 -9.05
N ALA A 82 -0.57 10.64 -7.74
CA ALA A 82 -0.44 11.73 -6.78
C ALA A 82 1.02 12.05 -6.40
N ASN A 83 1.92 11.06 -6.49
CA ASN A 83 3.28 11.18 -5.96
C ASN A 83 4.39 11.03 -7.03
N CYS A 84 4.05 10.65 -8.26
CA CYS A 84 5.00 10.49 -9.34
C CYS A 84 5.18 11.80 -10.10
N GLU A 85 6.34 12.43 -9.92
CA GLU A 85 6.68 13.69 -10.60
C GLU A 85 6.86 13.50 -12.12
N ARG A 86 7.25 12.28 -12.55
CA ARG A 86 7.61 11.97 -13.93
C ARG A 86 7.01 10.63 -14.37
N PRO A 87 6.10 10.63 -15.36
CA PRO A 87 5.49 9.40 -15.85
C PRO A 87 6.53 8.34 -16.23
N GLY A 88 6.35 7.12 -15.71
CA GLY A 88 7.22 5.98 -15.98
C GLY A 88 8.36 5.79 -14.98
N GLU A 89 8.59 6.72 -14.04
CA GLU A 89 9.49 6.48 -12.91
C GLU A 89 8.83 5.57 -11.87
N ASN A 90 9.64 4.75 -11.20
CA ASN A 90 9.19 3.85 -10.15
C ASN A 90 9.22 4.58 -8.79
N LEU A 91 8.16 4.47 -8.01
CA LEU A 91 8.10 5.06 -6.67
C LEU A 91 8.71 4.11 -5.64
N VAL A 92 9.86 4.50 -5.09
CA VAL A 92 10.54 3.75 -4.02
C VAL A 92 9.69 3.63 -2.75
N GLN A 93 8.78 4.58 -2.55
CA GLN A 93 7.85 4.65 -1.42
C GLN A 93 6.56 3.86 -1.63
N LEU A 94 6.35 3.26 -2.81
CA LEU A 94 5.23 2.36 -3.09
C LEU A 94 5.76 0.92 -3.11
N VAL A 95 5.35 0.11 -2.14
CA VAL A 95 5.81 -1.27 -1.99
C VAL A 95 4.60 -2.21 -2.04
N SER A 96 4.62 -3.17 -2.97
CA SER A 96 3.57 -4.17 -3.13
C SER A 96 4.06 -5.55 -2.73
N VAL A 97 3.39 -6.18 -1.76
CA VAL A 97 3.60 -7.58 -1.36
C VAL A 97 2.67 -8.45 -2.18
N ILE A 98 3.22 -9.32 -3.02
CA ILE A 98 2.47 -10.16 -3.97
C ILE A 98 2.83 -11.62 -3.70
N ASP A 99 1.83 -12.51 -3.71
CA ASP A 99 2.09 -13.95 -3.60
C ASP A 99 3.06 -14.39 -4.72
N PRO A 100 4.15 -15.12 -4.40
CA PRO A 100 5.09 -15.62 -5.39
C PRO A 100 4.45 -16.36 -6.57
N LYS A 101 3.36 -17.09 -6.35
CA LYS A 101 2.68 -17.88 -7.38
C LYS A 101 1.99 -17.01 -8.43
N ASP A 102 1.64 -15.79 -8.07
CA ASP A 102 1.00 -14.83 -8.96
C ASP A 102 2.01 -13.98 -9.74
N LEU A 103 3.31 -14.18 -9.50
CA LEU A 103 4.38 -13.54 -10.27
C LEU A 103 4.43 -14.06 -11.73
N GLU A 104 3.77 -15.15 -12.09
CA GLU A 104 3.85 -15.76 -13.43
C GLU A 104 2.70 -15.34 -14.37
N GLY A 105 1.71 -14.55 -13.91
CA GLY A 105 0.54 -14.12 -14.70
C GLY A 105 0.71 -12.79 -15.49
N PRO A 106 0.10 -12.63 -16.69
CA PRO A 106 0.29 -11.44 -17.52
C PRO A 106 -0.65 -10.25 -17.18
N SER A 107 -0.15 -9.05 -17.52
CA SER A 107 -0.77 -7.70 -17.52
C SER A 107 -0.79 -6.91 -16.21
N GLY A 108 -1.28 -7.44 -15.10
CA GLY A 108 -1.47 -6.60 -13.93
C GLY A 108 -0.26 -6.54 -12.98
N LYS A 109 0.60 -7.56 -13.01
CA LYS A 109 1.96 -7.51 -12.44
C LYS A 109 2.81 -6.41 -13.08
N SER A 110 2.78 -6.29 -14.42
CA SER A 110 3.56 -5.27 -15.14
C SER A 110 3.17 -3.86 -14.75
N VAL A 111 1.91 -3.65 -14.38
CA VAL A 111 1.40 -2.35 -13.95
C VAL A 111 1.90 -2.01 -12.55
N LEU A 112 1.75 -2.90 -11.57
CA LEU A 112 2.26 -2.66 -10.21
C LEU A 112 3.78 -2.52 -10.18
N SER A 113 4.51 -3.31 -10.97
CA SER A 113 5.97 -3.18 -11.11
C SER A 113 6.39 -1.86 -11.74
N ALA A 114 5.53 -1.24 -12.54
CA ALA A 114 5.80 0.08 -13.11
C ALA A 114 5.58 1.18 -12.06
N TYR A 115 4.65 0.98 -11.12
CA TYR A 115 4.33 1.97 -10.10
C TYR A 115 5.34 2.03 -8.96
N GLY A 116 5.85 0.88 -8.51
CA GLY A 116 6.72 0.82 -7.36
C GLY A 116 7.45 -0.51 -7.21
N GLN A 117 7.92 -0.77 -6.01
CA GLN A 117 8.67 -1.96 -5.68
C GLN A 117 7.72 -3.16 -5.46
N MET A 118 8.17 -4.35 -5.87
CA MET A 118 7.44 -5.59 -5.61
C MET A 118 8.31 -6.53 -4.78
N VAL A 119 7.70 -7.12 -3.77
CA VAL A 119 8.30 -8.11 -2.87
C VAL A 119 7.32 -9.25 -2.65
N THR A 120 7.81 -10.36 -2.11
CA THR A 120 7.03 -11.60 -1.91
C THR A 120 6.57 -11.84 -0.49
N ASP A 121 7.05 -11.01 0.43
CA ASP A 121 6.88 -11.19 1.87
C ASP A 121 6.93 -9.84 2.59
N MET A 122 6.38 -9.83 3.80
CA MET A 122 6.25 -8.63 4.62
C MET A 122 7.60 -8.13 5.16
N ASP A 123 8.53 -9.01 5.47
CA ASP A 123 9.85 -8.63 6.00
C ASP A 123 10.61 -7.80 4.97
N SER A 124 10.67 -8.28 3.72
CA SER A 124 11.23 -7.53 2.59
C SER A 124 10.51 -6.20 2.40
N ALA A 125 9.19 -6.15 2.58
CA ALA A 125 8.43 -4.91 2.42
C ALA A 125 8.79 -3.87 3.48
N ILE A 126 8.94 -4.32 4.73
CA ILE A 126 9.36 -3.50 5.86
C ILE A 126 10.78 -2.99 5.66
N GLU A 127 11.71 -3.82 5.16
CA GLU A 127 13.08 -3.39 4.83
C GLU A 127 13.08 -2.27 3.78
N ARG A 128 12.25 -2.39 2.73
CA ARG A 128 12.13 -1.34 1.69
C ARG A 128 11.59 -0.02 2.25
N LEU A 129 10.56 -0.08 3.07
CA LEU A 129 9.97 1.10 3.70
C LEU A 129 10.93 1.76 4.69
N ASN A 130 11.69 0.98 5.48
CA ASN A 130 12.74 1.51 6.35
C ASN A 130 13.80 2.25 5.55
N ALA A 131 14.31 1.64 4.48
CA ALA A 131 15.30 2.28 3.61
C ALA A 131 14.78 3.60 3.00
N TYR A 132 13.49 3.65 2.64
CA TYR A 132 12.85 4.89 2.20
C TYR A 132 12.85 5.94 3.32
N PHE A 133 12.34 5.63 4.51
CA PHE A 133 12.28 6.60 5.60
C PHE A 133 13.65 7.06 6.11
N ASP A 134 14.66 6.18 6.09
CA ASP A 134 16.03 6.54 6.42
C ASP A 134 16.62 7.54 5.40
N SER A 135 16.21 7.47 4.13
CA SER A 135 16.66 8.42 3.09
C SER A 135 16.05 9.82 3.19
N LEU A 136 15.03 10.00 4.03
CA LEU A 136 14.42 11.30 4.33
C LEU A 136 15.09 12.03 5.51
N ARG A 137 16.02 11.39 6.21
CA ARG A 137 16.77 11.97 7.35
C ARG A 137 17.98 12.76 6.86
#